data_AF-A0A0C3S9K6-F1
#
_entry.id   AF-A0A0C3S9K6-F1
#
_cell.length_a   1.000
_cell.length_b   1.000
_cell.length_c   1.000
_cell.angle_alpha   90.00
_cell.angle_beta   90.00
_cell.angle_gamma   90.00
#
_symmetry.space_group_name_H-M   'P 1'
#
loop_
_entity.id
_entity.type
_entity.pdbx_description
1 polymer ?
#
loop_
_entity_poly.entity_id
_entity_poly.type
_entity_poly.pdbx_seq_one_letter_code
_entity_poly.pdbx_strand_id
1 'polypeptide(L)'
;FIRGQRYSLLPALSMDGIVAMEIFPGSVNKEKFIHWHFVHHQQIAPILSPYPGRNSAVVFDNCAIHHDEEIRRIVVDEYFIPRRKTHLPSSSPDFNPIEQSFHPIKSWLRRHEDEATNANVRPWLIHQAAMTLTPELALPYIKNCGYE
;
A
#
# COMPACT_ATOMS: atom_id res chain seq x y z
N PHE A 1 7.95 5.50 19.07
CA PHE A 1 6.71 6.20 18.63
C PHE A 1 5.88 6.61 19.82
N ILE A 2 5.86 7.92 20.07
CA ILE A 2 5.23 8.59 21.20
C ILE A 2 3.76 8.15 21.37
N ARG A 3 3.32 7.92 22.62
CA ARG A 3 1.88 7.71 22.91
C ARG A 3 1.11 8.97 22.49
N GLY A 4 0.20 8.82 21.54
CA GLY A 4 -0.58 9.93 20.97
C GLY A 4 -1.51 9.44 19.85
N GLN A 5 -2.04 10.37 19.05
CA GLN A 5 -2.83 10.06 17.86
C GLN A 5 -2.07 9.08 16.95
N ARG A 6 -2.70 7.95 16.65
CA ARG A 6 -2.21 6.96 15.68
C ARG A 6 -2.60 7.38 14.28
N TYR A 7 -1.74 7.05 13.32
CA TYR A 7 -2.00 7.23 11.89
C TYR A 7 -1.83 5.90 11.17
N SER A 8 -2.65 5.69 10.14
CA SER A 8 -2.51 4.60 9.18
C SER A 8 -2.07 5.19 7.85
N LEU A 9 -1.05 4.59 7.25
CA LEU A 9 -0.66 4.83 5.86
C LEU A 9 -1.31 3.75 5.00
N LEU A 10 -2.02 4.15 3.95
CA LEU A 10 -2.59 3.26 2.94
C LEU A 10 -1.90 3.55 1.60
N PRO A 11 -0.82 2.81 1.24
CA PRO A 11 -0.11 2.99 -0.02
C PRO A 11 -0.52 1.96 -1.09
N ALA A 12 -0.34 2.32 -2.35
CA ALA A 12 -0.20 1.40 -3.47
C ALA A 12 1.27 1.36 -3.90
N LEU A 13 1.86 0.17 -3.90
CA LEU A 13 3.25 -0.07 -4.30
C LEU A 13 3.30 -0.70 -5.69
N SER A 14 4.14 -0.18 -6.56
CA SER A 14 4.50 -0.79 -7.85
C SER A 14 6.01 -0.99 -7.96
N MET A 15 6.49 -1.50 -9.10
CA MET A 15 7.92 -1.56 -9.41
C MET A 15 8.58 -0.17 -9.49
N ASP A 16 7.79 0.89 -9.61
CA ASP A 16 8.26 2.28 -9.67
C ASP A 16 8.20 2.98 -8.29
N GLY A 17 7.93 2.24 -7.22
CA GLY A 17 7.78 2.77 -5.86
C GLY A 17 6.32 2.98 -5.46
N ILE A 18 6.08 3.88 -4.50
CA ILE A 18 4.72 4.22 -4.09
C ILE A 18 4.08 5.11 -5.16
N VAL A 19 3.02 4.62 -5.79
CA VAL A 19 2.32 5.29 -6.89
C VAL A 19 1.07 6.06 -6.45
N ALA A 20 0.52 5.69 -5.30
CA ALA A 20 -0.57 6.39 -4.63
C ALA A 20 -0.47 6.15 -3.13
N MET A 21 -0.87 7.10 -2.31
CA MET A 21 -0.96 6.90 -0.87
C MET A 21 -1.90 7.91 -0.21
N GLU A 22 -2.48 7.50 0.91
CA GLU A 22 -3.21 8.39 1.80
C GLU A 22 -2.90 8.08 3.26
N ILE A 23 -2.98 9.10 4.12
CA ILE A 23 -2.64 9.01 5.53
C ILE A 23 -3.88 9.37 6.34
N PHE A 24 -4.39 8.41 7.09
CA PHE A 24 -5.59 8.56 7.91
C PHE A 24 -5.24 8.67 9.38
N PRO A 25 -5.93 9.52 10.16
CA PRO A 25 -5.95 9.38 11.60
C PRO A 25 -6.72 8.11 12.00
N GLY A 26 -6.15 7.32 12.90
CA GLY A 26 -6.72 6.06 13.37
C GLY A 26 -6.65 4.93 12.33
N SER A 27 -7.42 3.88 12.55
CA SER A 27 -7.51 2.74 11.64
C SER A 27 -8.25 3.07 10.34
N VAL A 28 -7.95 2.30 9.29
CA VAL A 28 -8.69 2.29 8.02
C VAL A 28 -9.88 1.35 8.15
N ASN A 29 -11.06 1.83 7.77
CA ASN A 29 -12.29 1.05 7.64
C ASN A 29 -12.71 1.00 6.16
N LYS A 30 -13.83 0.35 5.87
CA LYS A 30 -14.38 0.22 4.51
C LYS A 30 -14.55 1.59 3.84
N GLU A 31 -15.15 2.55 4.53
CA GLU A 31 -15.46 3.87 3.96
C GLU A 31 -14.18 4.63 3.56
N LYS A 32 -13.15 4.59 4.41
CA LYS A 32 -11.83 5.19 4.10
C LYS A 32 -11.15 4.49 2.93
N PHE A 33 -11.25 3.17 2.84
CA PHE A 33 -10.68 2.42 1.73
C PHE A 33 -11.37 2.76 0.40
N ILE A 34 -12.70 2.84 0.40
CA ILE A 34 -13.49 3.25 -0.78
C ILE A 34 -13.15 4.69 -1.18
N HIS A 35 -13.05 5.60 -0.20
CA HIS A 35 -12.61 6.97 -0.45
C HIS A 35 -11.24 7.02 -1.13
N TRP A 36 -10.26 6.32 -0.56
CA TRP A 36 -8.92 6.21 -1.11
C TRP A 36 -8.94 5.72 -2.57
N HIS A 37 -9.72 4.67 -2.85
CA HIS A 37 -9.89 4.18 -4.22
C HIS A 37 -10.42 5.27 -5.15
N PHE A 38 -11.52 5.94 -4.78
CA PHE A 38 -12.10 7.01 -5.60
C PHE A 38 -11.13 8.18 -5.83
N VAL A 39 -10.32 8.54 -4.84
CA VAL A 39 -9.33 9.61 -4.97
C VAL A 39 -8.18 9.21 -5.90
N HIS A 40 -7.73 7.96 -5.81
CA HIS A 40 -6.49 7.51 -6.46
C HIS A 40 -6.70 6.69 -7.75
N HIS A 41 -7.94 6.36 -8.14
CA HIS A 41 -8.21 5.54 -9.32
C HIS A 41 -7.58 6.10 -10.60
N GLN A 42 -7.59 7.42 -10.80
CA GLN A 42 -7.01 8.06 -11.99
C GLN A 42 -5.47 7.99 -12.02
N GLN A 43 -4.84 7.74 -10.88
CA GLN A 43 -3.39 7.53 -10.77
C GLN A 43 -3.03 6.06 -10.97
N ILE A 44 -3.85 5.15 -10.45
CA ILE A 44 -3.59 3.71 -10.45
C ILE A 44 -4.01 3.06 -11.78
N ALA A 45 -5.21 3.36 -12.29
CA ALA A 45 -5.74 2.68 -13.48
C ALA A 45 -4.82 2.83 -14.73
N PRO A 46 -4.21 3.99 -15.02
CA PRO A 46 -3.37 4.14 -16.21
C PRO A 46 -2.05 3.36 -16.17
N ILE A 47 -1.56 2.97 -14.99
CA ILE A 47 -0.27 2.26 -14.86
C ILE A 47 -0.41 0.74 -14.92
N LEU A 48 -1.64 0.23 -14.91
CA LEU A 48 -1.92 -1.20 -15.03
C LEU A 48 -1.88 -1.63 -16.50
N SER A 49 -1.47 -2.86 -16.75
CA SER A 49 -1.50 -3.43 -18.09
C SER A 49 -2.04 -4.87 -18.10
N PRO A 50 -2.51 -5.39 -19.24
CA PRO A 50 -2.94 -6.78 -19.33
C PRO A 50 -1.81 -7.77 -19.02
N TYR A 51 -2.11 -8.88 -18.34
CA TYR A 51 -1.15 -9.95 -18.07
C TYR A 51 -0.65 -10.62 -19.37
N PRO A 52 0.65 -10.95 -19.50
CA PRO A 52 1.74 -10.87 -18.51
C PRO A 52 2.57 -9.56 -18.56
N GLY A 53 1.96 -8.43 -18.94
CA GLY A 53 2.64 -7.14 -19.02
C GLY A 53 3.11 -6.58 -17.67
N ARG A 54 3.84 -5.45 -17.72
CA ARG A 54 4.29 -4.72 -16.54
C ARG A 54 3.10 -4.27 -15.70
N ASN A 55 3.13 -4.43 -14.36
CA ASN A 55 2.01 -4.05 -13.47
C ASN A 55 0.67 -4.73 -13.82
N SER A 56 0.72 -6.00 -14.22
CA SER A 56 -0.48 -6.75 -14.64
C SER A 56 -1.14 -7.60 -13.55
N ALA A 57 -0.63 -7.54 -12.33
CA ALA A 57 -1.19 -8.20 -11.17
C ALA A 57 -1.36 -7.20 -10.03
N VAL A 58 -2.53 -7.18 -9.41
CA VAL A 58 -2.79 -6.43 -8.19
C VAL A 58 -2.87 -7.41 -7.02
N VAL A 59 -2.10 -7.13 -5.97
CA VAL A 59 -2.00 -7.98 -4.78
C VAL A 59 -2.57 -7.21 -3.59
N PHE A 60 -3.49 -7.85 -2.88
CA PHE A 60 -4.05 -7.36 -1.62
C PHE A 60 -3.70 -8.35 -0.50
N ASP A 61 -3.56 -7.85 0.73
CA ASP A 61 -3.48 -8.73 1.90
C ASP A 61 -4.86 -9.34 2.21
N ASN A 62 -4.89 -10.27 3.16
CA ASN A 62 -6.12 -10.94 3.58
C ASN A 62 -6.94 -10.13 4.60
N CYS A 63 -6.86 -8.80 4.60
CA CYS A 63 -7.62 -7.97 5.53
C CYS A 63 -9.13 -8.14 5.32
N ALA A 64 -9.89 -8.15 6.42
CA ALA A 64 -11.33 -8.41 6.39
C ALA A 64 -12.10 -7.44 5.46
N ILE A 65 -11.62 -6.19 5.34
CA ILE A 65 -12.22 -5.18 4.45
C ILE A 65 -12.14 -5.59 2.97
N HIS A 66 -11.12 -6.36 2.55
CA HIS A 66 -10.95 -6.79 1.16
C HIS A 66 -11.92 -7.91 0.75
N HIS A 67 -12.58 -8.55 1.73
CA HIS A 67 -13.64 -9.54 1.48
C HIS A 67 -15.01 -8.92 1.30
N ASP A 68 -15.14 -7.61 1.51
CA ASP A 68 -16.38 -6.89 1.24
C ASP A 68 -16.68 -6.95 -0.27
N GLU A 69 -17.92 -7.30 -0.62
CA GLU A 69 -18.32 -7.52 -2.00
C GLU A 69 -18.23 -6.25 -2.86
N GLU A 70 -18.40 -5.06 -2.28
CA GLU A 70 -18.25 -3.79 -3.00
C GLU A 70 -16.78 -3.54 -3.34
N ILE A 71 -15.87 -3.74 -2.38
CA ILE A 71 -14.42 -3.63 -2.60
C ILE A 71 -13.98 -4.66 -3.63
N ARG A 72 -14.48 -5.90 -3.53
CA ARG A 72 -14.14 -6.95 -4.49
C ARG A 72 -14.61 -6.62 -5.91
N ARG A 73 -15.78 -6.00 -6.07
CA ARG A 73 -16.28 -5.55 -7.39
C ARG A 73 -15.42 -4.44 -7.95
N ILE A 74 -15.16 -3.39 -7.16
CA ILE A 74 -14.27 -2.30 -7.54
C ILE A 74 -12.93 -2.85 -8.05
N VAL A 75 -12.32 -3.75 -7.28
CA VAL A 75 -11.02 -4.32 -7.64
C VAL A 75 -11.07 -5.19 -8.90
N VAL A 76 -12.10 -6.05 -9.03
CA VAL A 76 -12.20 -6.97 -10.17
C VAL A 76 -12.58 -6.25 -11.46
N ASP A 77 -13.54 -5.33 -11.38
CA ASP A 77 -14.12 -4.65 -12.54
C ASP A 77 -13.17 -3.56 -13.07
N GLU A 78 -12.46 -2.85 -12.20
CA GLU A 78 -11.57 -1.75 -12.62
C GLU A 78 -10.14 -2.20 -12.90
N TYR A 79 -9.61 -3.20 -12.19
CA TYR A 79 -8.20 -3.58 -12.28
C TYR A 79 -7.94 -4.87 -13.06
N PHE A 80 -8.95 -5.41 -13.77
CA PHE A 80 -8.92 -6.58 -14.68
C PHE A 80 -7.72 -7.52 -14.44
N ILE A 81 -7.85 -8.44 -13.47
CA ILE A 81 -6.82 -9.45 -13.21
C ILE A 81 -7.25 -10.74 -13.91
N PRO A 82 -6.57 -11.19 -14.98
CA PRO A 82 -6.79 -12.53 -15.53
C PRO A 82 -6.43 -13.52 -14.43
N ARG A 83 -7.45 -14.17 -13.88
CA ARG A 83 -7.44 -15.17 -12.80
C ARG A 83 -6.07 -15.83 -12.53
N ARG A 84 -5.24 -15.17 -11.72
CA ARG A 84 -4.54 -15.82 -10.62
C ARG A 84 -5.05 -15.19 -9.33
N LYS A 85 -6.14 -15.77 -8.82
CA LYS A 85 -6.49 -15.62 -7.40
C LYS A 85 -5.40 -16.32 -6.60
N THR A 86 -4.26 -15.68 -6.37
CA THR A 86 -3.43 -16.06 -5.23
C THR A 86 -4.11 -15.44 -4.03
N HIS A 87 -5.19 -16.06 -3.54
CA HIS A 87 -5.58 -15.82 -2.16
C HIS A 87 -4.40 -16.30 -1.35
N LEU A 88 -3.67 -15.35 -0.78
CA LEU A 88 -2.56 -15.68 0.11
C LEU A 88 -3.14 -16.51 1.26
N PRO A 89 -2.51 -17.62 1.67
CA PRO A 89 -2.89 -18.31 2.88
C PRO A 89 -2.98 -17.30 4.03
N SER A 90 -3.93 -17.48 4.96
CA SER A 90 -4.15 -16.53 6.07
C SER A 90 -2.82 -16.09 6.69
N SER A 91 -2.60 -14.77 6.72
CA SER A 91 -1.37 -14.08 7.12
C SER A 91 -0.09 -14.62 6.46
N SER A 92 -0.01 -14.59 5.12
CA SER A 92 1.25 -14.80 4.39
C SER A 92 1.83 -13.47 3.91
N PRO A 93 2.36 -12.61 4.83
CA PRO A 93 3.01 -11.35 4.44
C PRO A 93 4.18 -11.58 3.48
N ASP A 94 4.74 -12.79 3.47
CA ASP A 94 5.82 -13.21 2.57
C ASP A 94 5.47 -13.09 1.08
N PHE A 95 4.17 -13.02 0.73
CA PHE A 95 3.71 -12.86 -0.64
C PHE A 95 3.07 -11.49 -0.90
N ASN A 96 3.10 -10.55 0.05
CA ASN A 96 2.65 -9.17 -0.19
C ASN A 96 3.85 -8.21 -0.13
N PRO A 97 4.36 -7.74 -1.29
CA PRO A 97 5.56 -6.89 -1.35
C PRO A 97 5.46 -5.63 -0.47
N ILE A 98 4.26 -5.09 -0.28
CA ILE A 98 4.06 -3.87 0.50
C ILE A 98 4.38 -4.05 1.98
N GLU A 99 4.26 -5.28 2.52
CA GLU A 99 4.57 -5.58 3.92
C GLU A 99 6.05 -5.35 4.22
N GLN A 100 6.93 -5.79 3.32
CA GLN A 100 8.37 -5.56 3.43
C GLN A 100 8.71 -4.06 3.35
N SER A 101 7.96 -3.31 2.55
CA SER A 101 8.17 -1.87 2.35
C SER A 101 7.90 -1.03 3.62
N PHE A 102 7.11 -1.53 4.58
CA PHE A 102 6.91 -0.82 5.85
C PHE A 102 8.13 -0.82 6.76
N HIS A 103 9.08 -1.75 6.58
CA HIS A 103 10.28 -1.82 7.41
C HIS A 103 11.18 -0.57 7.27
N PRO A 104 11.61 -0.16 6.06
CA PRO A 104 12.39 1.08 5.89
C PRO A 104 11.61 2.33 6.30
N ILE A 105 10.30 2.42 6.01
CA ILE A 105 9.44 3.54 6.45
C ILE A 105 9.49 3.68 7.98
N LYS A 106 9.23 2.60 8.71
CA LYS A 106 9.28 2.60 10.18
C LYS A 106 10.67 2.91 10.71
N SER A 107 11.72 2.51 10.00
CA SER A 107 13.11 2.80 10.38
C SER A 107 13.44 4.28 10.18
N TRP A 108 12.98 4.89 9.08
CA TRP A 108 13.12 6.32 8.83
C TRP A 108 12.38 7.13 9.90
N LEU A 109 11.12 6.79 10.21
CA LEU A 109 10.32 7.50 11.21
C LEU A 109 10.92 7.40 12.62
N ARG A 110 11.56 6.29 12.97
CA ARG A 110 12.28 6.14 14.24
C ARG A 110 13.48 7.09 14.36
N ARG A 111 14.16 7.41 13.25
CA ARG A 111 15.26 8.38 13.24
C ARG A 111 14.80 9.84 13.35
N HIS A 112 13.54 10.11 13.07
CA HIS A 112 12.94 11.46 13.13
C HIS A 112 11.91 11.57 14.26
N GLU A 113 12.01 10.74 15.29
CA GLU A 113 10.99 10.68 16.34
C GLU A 113 10.96 11.93 17.23
N ASP A 114 12.08 12.66 17.33
CA ASP A 114 12.16 13.94 18.03
C ASP A 114 11.27 15.01 17.37
N GLU A 115 11.21 15.05 16.04
CA GLU A 115 10.32 15.95 15.29
C GLU A 115 8.85 15.56 15.46
N ALA A 116 8.57 14.27 15.58
CA ALA A 116 7.22 13.73 15.75
C ALA A 116 6.57 14.08 17.11
N THR A 117 7.31 14.73 18.02
CA THR A 117 6.76 15.35 19.24
C THR A 117 5.69 16.38 18.90
N ASN A 118 5.88 17.15 17.82
CA ASN A 118 4.86 18.03 17.26
C ASN A 118 3.84 17.20 16.46
N ALA A 119 2.59 17.15 16.93
CA ALA A 119 1.55 16.36 16.28
C ALA A 119 1.23 16.85 14.85
N ASN A 120 1.40 18.14 14.57
CA ASN A 120 1.04 18.74 13.28
C ASN A 120 1.97 18.32 12.14
N VAL A 121 3.20 17.89 12.44
CA VAL A 121 4.15 17.45 11.41
C VAL A 121 4.09 15.95 11.13
N ARG A 122 3.38 15.16 11.95
CA ARG A 122 3.37 13.68 11.82
C ARG A 122 2.89 13.20 10.45
N PRO A 123 1.79 13.72 9.87
CA PRO A 123 1.39 13.31 8.52
C PRO A 123 2.47 13.61 7.48
N TRP A 124 3.14 14.75 7.59
CA TRP A 124 4.22 15.13 6.69
C TRP A 124 5.46 14.23 6.84
N LEU A 125 5.83 13.87 8.06
CA LEU A 125 6.91 12.91 8.31
C LEU A 125 6.58 11.52 7.74
N ILE A 126 5.34 11.05 7.89
CA ILE A 126 4.88 9.78 7.29
C ILE A 126 4.97 9.85 5.76
N HIS A 127 4.53 10.96 5.17
CA HIS A 127 4.64 11.20 3.73
C HIS A 127 6.10 11.17 3.27
N GLN A 128 7.00 11.89 3.93
CA GLN A 128 8.43 11.89 3.59
C GLN A 128 9.05 10.50 3.71
N ALA A 129 8.74 9.76 4.77
CA ALA A 129 9.20 8.40 4.96
C ALA A 129 8.75 7.48 3.82
N ALA A 130 7.48 7.57 3.42
CA ALA A 130 6.93 6.81 2.31
C ALA A 130 7.63 7.16 0.99
N MET A 131 7.90 8.44 0.75
CA MET A 131 8.60 8.92 -0.45
C MET A 131 10.07 8.48 -0.56
N THR A 132 10.64 7.87 0.49
CA THR A 132 11.98 7.26 0.39
C THR A 132 11.99 5.92 -0.35
N LEU A 133 10.81 5.32 -0.61
CA LEU A 133 10.69 4.09 -1.38
C LEU A 133 10.80 4.37 -2.88
N THR A 134 12.03 4.33 -3.37
CA THR A 134 12.36 4.47 -4.79
C THR A 134 12.13 3.15 -5.56
N PRO A 135 12.10 3.18 -6.91
CA PRO A 135 12.03 1.97 -7.73
C PRO A 135 13.11 0.93 -7.38
N GLU A 136 14.33 1.38 -7.06
CA GLU A 136 15.47 0.52 -6.71
C GLU A 136 15.22 -0.27 -5.41
N LEU A 137 14.42 0.28 -4.49
CA LEU A 137 14.01 -0.39 -3.25
C LEU A 137 12.76 -1.25 -3.45
N ALA A 138 11.82 -0.81 -4.28
CA ALA A 138 10.55 -1.49 -4.50
C ALA A 138 10.72 -2.83 -5.25
N LEU A 139 11.55 -2.85 -6.29
CA LEU A 139 11.72 -4.03 -7.13
C LEU A 139 12.25 -5.26 -6.37
N PRO A 140 13.26 -5.15 -5.48
CA PRO A 140 13.66 -6.26 -4.62
C PRO A 140 12.53 -6.83 -3.75
N TYR A 141 11.64 -6.00 -3.20
CA TYR A 141 10.52 -6.48 -2.39
C TYR A 141 9.52 -7.29 -3.21
N ILE A 142 9.24 -6.85 -4.43
CA ILE A 142 8.35 -7.56 -5.37
C ILE A 142 8.95 -8.91 -5.76
N LYS A 143 10.24 -8.94 -6.10
CA LYS A 143 10.95 -10.17 -6.45
C LYS A 143 11.06 -11.15 -5.28
N ASN A 144 11.29 -10.67 -4.06
CA ASN A 144 11.36 -11.51 -2.86
C ASN A 144 10.05 -12.25 -2.58
N CYS A 145 8.91 -11.73 -3.06
CA CYS A 145 7.61 -12.37 -2.96
C CYS A 145 7.30 -13.34 -4.11
N GLY A 146 8.23 -13.53 -5.06
CA GLY A 146 8.09 -14.46 -6.19
C GLY A 146 7.37 -13.88 -7.41
N TYR A 147 7.27 -12.55 -7.53
CA TYR A 147 6.74 -11.87 -8.71
C TYR A 147 7.89 -11.43 -9.63
N GLU A 148 7.65 -11.49 -10.95
CA GLU A 148 8.62 -11.13 -12.00
C GLU A 148 8.26 -9.81 -12.70
#